data_AF-A0A651I1X4-F1
#
_entry.id   AF-A0A651I1X4-F1
#
_cell.length_a   1.000
_cell.length_b   1.000
_cell.length_c   1.000
_cell.angle_alpha   90.00
_cell.angle_beta   90.00
_cell.angle_gamma   90.00
#
_symmetry.space_group_name_H-M   'P 1'
#
loop_
_entity.id
_entity.type
_entity.pdbx_description
1 polymer ?
#
loop_
_entity_poly.entity_id
_entity_poly.type
_entity_poly.pdbx_seq_one_letter_code
_entity_poly.pdbx_strand_id
1 'polypeptide(L)' 'MPKKMKDKEKPDLHKDLEGLEISINEFGEIEGNFDVDELNKFLNENVADRKLKERKESLGKKKKKKKDSE' A
#
# COMPACT_ATOMS: atom_id res chain seq x y z
N MET A 1 28.60 31.03 -3.56
CA MET A 1 28.70 29.71 -2.89
C MET A 1 27.84 28.73 -3.64
N PRO A 2 28.38 27.63 -4.20
CA PRO A 2 27.58 26.64 -4.89
C PRO A 2 26.64 25.98 -3.88
N LYS A 3 25.33 25.97 -4.19
CA LYS A 3 24.31 25.30 -3.37
C LYS A 3 24.65 23.81 -3.32
N LYS A 4 24.94 23.30 -2.12
CA LYS A 4 25.12 21.87 -1.85
C LYS A 4 23.88 21.15 -2.36
N MET A 5 24.03 20.38 -3.43
CA MET A 5 22.97 19.53 -3.95
C MET A 5 22.64 18.56 -2.83
N LYS A 6 21.39 18.58 -2.34
CA LYS A 6 20.95 17.63 -1.32
C LYS A 6 21.17 16.24 -1.91
N ASP A 7 22.06 15.47 -1.31
CA ASP A 7 22.16 14.05 -1.58
C ASP A 7 20.74 13.50 -1.52
N LYS A 8 20.32 12.77 -2.56
CA LYS A 8 19.01 12.12 -2.60
C LYS A 8 19.01 11.09 -1.46
N GLU A 9 18.59 11.52 -0.27
CA GLU A 9 18.44 10.64 0.88
C GLU A 9 17.54 9.49 0.47
N LYS A 10 18.03 8.27 0.66
CA LYS A 10 17.24 7.08 0.38
C LYS A 10 16.00 7.12 1.28
N PRO A 11 14.82 6.82 0.74
CA PRO A 11 13.61 6.77 1.56
C PRO A 11 13.79 5.72 2.68
N ASP A 12 13.27 6.04 3.86
CA ASP A 12 13.25 5.13 5.00
C ASP A 12 12.23 4.03 4.72
N LEU A 13 12.74 2.87 4.31
CA LEU A 13 11.96 1.71 3.86
C LEU A 13 12.00 0.63 4.94
N HIS A 14 10.97 -0.23 4.95
CA HIS A 14 11.04 -1.46 5.73
C HIS A 14 12.23 -2.31 5.30
N LYS A 15 12.82 -3.06 6.23
CA LYS A 15 13.97 -3.95 5.96
C LYS A 15 13.72 -4.89 4.78
N ASP A 16 12.49 -5.40 4.67
CA ASP A 16 12.09 -6.34 3.61
C ASP A 16 11.89 -5.63 2.25
N LEU A 17 11.85 -4.31 2.24
CA LEU A 17 11.78 -3.46 1.04
C LEU A 17 13.09 -2.70 0.81
N GLU A 18 14.18 -3.07 1.48
CA GLU A 18 15.49 -2.47 1.26
C GLU A 18 15.91 -2.61 -0.21
N GLY A 19 16.18 -1.49 -0.87
CA GLY A 19 16.54 -1.48 -2.28
C GLY A 19 15.36 -1.37 -3.24
N LEU A 20 14.12 -1.24 -2.75
CA LEU A 20 12.96 -0.92 -3.59
C LEU A 20 13.18 0.43 -4.29
N GLU A 21 13.23 0.40 -5.62
CA GLU A 21 13.24 1.58 -6.47
C GLU A 21 11.97 1.57 -7.33
N ILE A 22 11.18 2.63 -7.24
CA ILE A 22 9.96 2.81 -8.02
C ILE A 22 10.02 4.18 -8.69
N SER A 23 9.85 4.20 -10.01
CA SER A 23 9.75 5.39 -10.84
C SER A 23 8.49 5.37 -11.70
N ILE A 24 8.01 6.55 -12.06
CA ILE A 24 6.89 6.71 -13.01
C ILE A 24 7.48 7.30 -14.28
N ASN A 25 7.28 6.63 -15.41
CA ASN A 25 7.75 7.13 -16.70
C ASN A 25 6.79 8.17 -17.30
N GLU A 26 7.16 8.79 -18.42
CA GLU A 26 6.37 9.85 -19.06
C GLU A 26 4.99 9.36 -19.55
N PHE A 27 4.83 8.05 -19.72
CA PHE A 27 3.58 7.41 -20.11
C PHE A 27 2.70 7.04 -18.90
N GLY A 28 3.16 7.27 -17.68
CA GLY A 28 2.45 6.94 -16.45
C GLY A 28 2.56 5.46 -16.05
N GLU A 29 3.48 4.72 -16.64
CA GLU A 29 3.77 3.34 -16.24
C GLU A 29 4.66 3.33 -15.00
N ILE A 30 4.44 2.35 -14.14
CA ILE A 30 5.24 2.16 -12.93
C ILE A 30 6.38 1.21 -13.28
N GLU A 31 7.61 1.73 -13.21
CA GLU A 31 8.84 0.97 -13.38
C GLU A 31 9.44 0.72 -12.01
N GLY A 32 9.72 -0.54 -11.69
CA GLY A 32 10.36 -0.91 -10.43
C GLY A 32 11.26 -2.11 -10.58
N ASN A 33 12.18 -2.27 -9.63
CA ASN A 33 13.15 -3.36 -9.61
C ASN A 33 12.69 -4.59 -8.80
N PHE A 34 11.52 -4.51 -8.17
CA PHE A 34 10.99 -5.52 -7.27
C PHE A 34 9.90 -6.36 -7.94
N ASP A 35 9.79 -7.63 -7.53
CA ASP A 35 8.74 -8.50 -8.02
C ASP A 35 7.37 -8.06 -7.48
N VAL A 36 6.39 -7.96 -8.38
CA VAL A 36 5.01 -7.57 -8.06
C VAL A 36 4.38 -8.56 -7.08
N ASP A 37 4.70 -9.85 -7.18
CA ASP A 37 4.17 -10.88 -6.30
C ASP A 37 4.71 -10.74 -4.87
N GLU A 38 5.97 -10.38 -4.72
CA GLU A 38 6.60 -10.16 -3.42
C GLU A 38 6.05 -8.90 -2.76
N LEU A 39 5.90 -7.81 -3.52
CA LEU A 39 5.28 -6.58 -3.04
C LEU A 39 3.83 -6.82 -2.59
N ASN A 40 3.06 -7.60 -3.35
CA ASN A 40 1.69 -7.95 -2.98
C ASN A 40 1.63 -8.79 -1.69
N LYS A 41 2.55 -9.73 -1.50
CA LYS A 41 2.64 -10.50 -0.24
C LYS A 41 2.92 -9.57 0.94
N PHE A 42 3.92 -8.71 0.81
CA PHE A 42 4.26 -7.72 1.84
C PHE A 42 3.05 -6.85 2.21
N LEU A 43 2.33 -6.34 1.21
CA LEU A 43 1.13 -5.52 1.44
C LEU A 43 0.01 -6.31 2.11
N ASN A 44 -0.24 -7.56 1.73
CA ASN A 44 -1.28 -8.38 2.36
C ASN A 44 -0.98 -8.72 3.83
N GLU A 45 0.29 -8.84 4.19
CA GLU A 45 0.71 -9.13 5.57
C GLU A 45 0.69 -7.88 6.46
N ASN A 46 1.23 -6.76 5.96
CA ASN A 46 1.45 -5.55 6.76
C ASN A 46 0.29 -4.55 6.67
N VAL A 47 -0.51 -4.58 5.60
CA VAL A 47 -1.60 -3.62 5.36
C VAL A 47 -2.94 -4.33 5.37
N ALA A 48 -3.81 -3.92 6.28
CA ALA A 48 -5.18 -4.42 6.31
C ALA A 48 -5.99 -3.88 5.13
N ASP A 49 -6.52 -4.77 4.28
CA ASP A 49 -7.35 -4.40 3.13
C ASP A 49 -8.59 -3.61 3.58
N ARG A 50 -8.61 -2.32 3.23
CA ARG A 50 -9.68 -1.39 3.59
C ARG A 50 -11.02 -1.77 2.95
N LYS A 51 -11.00 -2.34 1.76
CA LYS A 51 -12.19 -2.79 1.02
C LYS A 51 -12.86 -3.97 1.74
N LEU A 52 -12.06 -4.85 2.35
CA LEU A 52 -12.58 -5.93 3.20
C LEU A 52 -13.16 -5.42 4.52
N LYS A 53 -12.53 -4.41 5.14
CA LYS A 53 -13.07 -3.76 6.36
C LYS A 53 -14.44 -3.13 6.09
N GLU A 54 -14.56 -2.34 5.03
CA GLU A 54 -15.82 -1.67 4.64
C GLU A 54 -16.92 -2.70 4.33
N ARG A 55 -16.58 -3.82 3.67
CA ARG A 55 -17.53 -4.92 3.43
C ARG A 55 -17.96 -5.60 4.73
N LYS A 56 -17.06 -5.87 5.68
CA LYS A 56 -17.42 -6.46 6.98
C LYS A 56 -18.34 -5.54 7.78
N GLU A 57 -18.07 -4.23 7.77
CA GLU A 57 -18.88 -3.24 8.47
C GLU A 57 -20.29 -3.12 7.86
N SER A 58 -20.39 -3.07 6.53
CA SER A 58 -21.69 -3.02 5.84
C SER A 58 -22.51 -4.31 6.01
N LEU A 59 -21.88 -5.48 6.02
CA LEU A 59 -22.54 -6.75 6.32
C LEU A 59 -22.99 -6.85 7.79
N GLY A 60 -22.17 -6.38 8.73
CA GLY A 60 -22.51 -6.31 10.15
C GLY A 60 -23.73 -5.42 10.41
N LYS A 61 -23.82 -4.26 9.74
CA LYS A 61 -24.97 -3.35 9.79
C LYS A 61 -26.24 -3.99 9.24
N LYS A 62 -26.16 -4.75 8.13
CA LYS A 62 -27.31 -5.50 7.58
C LYS A 62 -27.81 -6.61 8.51
N LYS A 63 -26.92 -7.31 9.22
CA LYS A 63 -27.32 -8.34 10.19
C LYS A 63 -28.00 -7.76 11.44
N LYS A 64 -27.54 -6.62 11.96
CA LYS A 64 -28.21 -5.93 13.09
C LYS A 64 -29.62 -5.46 12.70
N LYS A 65 -29.78 -4.81 11.55
CA LYS A 65 -31.11 -4.36 11.08
C LYS A 65 -32.15 -5.47 10.91
N LYS A 66 -31.75 -6.70 10.57
CA LYS A 66 -32.68 -7.85 10.49
C LYS A 66 -33.10 -8.39 11.86
N LYS A 67 -32.27 -8.21 12.88
CA LYS A 67 -32.52 -8.72 14.24
C LYS A 67 -33.43 -7.80 15.05
N ASP A 68 -33.47 -6.51 14.72
CA ASP A 68 -34.33 -5.51 15.36
C ASP A 68 -35.73 -5.43 14.69
N SER A 69 -35.94 -6.17 13.60
CA SER A 69 -37.20 -6.21 12.83
C SER A 69 -38.00 -7.50 12.98
N GLU A 70 -37.59 -8.40 13.87
CA GLU A 70 -38.20 -9.69 14.19
C GLU A 70 -38.48 -9.75 15.70
#